data_AF-A0A0Q9QC68-F1
#
_entry.id   AF-A0A0Q9QC68-F1
#
_cell.length_a   1.000
_cell.length_b   1.000
_cell.length_c   1.000
_cell.angle_alpha   90.00
_cell.angle_beta   90.00
_cell.angle_gamma   90.00
#
_symmetry.space_group_name_H-M   'P 1'
#
loop_
_entity.id
_entity.type
_entity.pdbx_description
1 polymer ?
#
loop_
_entity_poly.entity_id
_entity_poly.type
_entity_poly.pdbx_seq_one_letter_code
_entity_poly.pdbx_strand_id
1 'polypeptide(L)'
;MSADPDFTRYVDARWPDLVGGLEDDGVAPDDARLAVAETLVASRRQWSRRVRDEQVDVSLWAEARERAGLPVRPGEPAPHGVRPLDPRDTADAWLARAEALRTTRRWRGARRGLAGLVAAGVLAAGWAWWAARPEPPAVREEANELPVPWYAQGELHLADVVVDLPGIDVFVADGDHVVARLRSGEVVRVAADGDVDEVDDAPASLDELSLAPPMAGLADTLGPYDVLVQSVPLADGGWAHLIDSSRRDGALDAVRQSESGRRALVVCRTETTCDAPLTVLAEGTVRLR
;
A
#
# COMPACT_ATOMS: atom_id res chain seq x y z
N MET A 1 -41.44 -6.35 27.82
CA MET A 1 -41.81 -4.92 27.68
C MET A 1 -43.28 -4.82 28.01
N SER A 2 -43.63 -4.28 29.17
CA SER A 2 -45.04 -4.05 29.51
C SER A 2 -45.65 -3.06 28.52
N ALA A 3 -46.88 -3.30 28.08
CA ALA A 3 -47.61 -2.34 27.27
C ALA A 3 -47.75 -1.03 28.05
N ASP A 4 -47.45 0.11 27.41
CA ASP A 4 -47.71 1.42 27.98
C ASP A 4 -49.23 1.64 27.90
N PRO A 5 -49.95 1.64 29.05
CA PRO A 5 -51.41 1.65 29.05
C PRO A 5 -51.99 2.93 28.44
N ASP A 6 -51.27 4.04 28.50
CA ASP A 6 -51.72 5.30 27.91
C ASP A 6 -51.56 5.30 26.40
N PHE A 7 -50.53 4.65 25.87
CA PHE A 7 -50.37 4.43 24.42
C PHE A 7 -51.47 3.52 23.89
N THR A 8 -51.73 2.39 24.55
CA THR A 8 -52.79 1.46 24.14
C THR A 8 -54.15 2.15 24.14
N ARG A 9 -54.49 2.88 25.21
CA ARG A 9 -55.74 3.65 25.29
C ARG A 9 -55.88 4.65 24.14
N TYR A 10 -54.79 5.33 23.79
CA TYR A 10 -54.79 6.26 22.67
C TYR A 10 -55.04 5.55 21.33
N VAL A 11 -54.32 4.47 21.07
CA VAL A 11 -54.47 3.69 19.83
C VAL A 11 -55.91 3.20 19.70
N ASP A 12 -56.48 2.60 20.75
CA ASP A 12 -57.86 2.10 20.73
C ASP A 12 -58.87 3.22 20.45
N ALA A 13 -58.65 4.42 21.01
CA ALA A 13 -59.53 5.56 20.83
C ALA A 13 -59.42 6.23 19.46
N ARG A 14 -58.21 6.32 18.89
CA ARG A 14 -57.93 7.15 17.70
C ARG A 14 -57.71 6.35 16.43
N TRP A 15 -57.53 5.03 16.53
CA TRP A 15 -57.31 4.17 15.36
C TRP A 15 -58.40 4.31 14.28
N PRO A 16 -59.71 4.23 14.60
CA PRO A 16 -60.76 4.32 13.58
C PRO A 16 -60.77 5.68 12.87
N ASP A 17 -60.49 6.76 13.62
CA ASP A 17 -60.50 8.13 13.10
C ASP A 17 -59.28 8.42 12.22
N LEU A 18 -58.10 7.97 12.62
CA LEU A 18 -56.87 8.17 11.84
C LEU A 18 -56.90 7.36 10.53
N VAL A 19 -57.40 6.12 10.57
CA VAL A 19 -57.55 5.30 9.37
C VAL A 19 -58.65 5.86 8.48
N GLY A 20 -59.84 6.14 9.05
CA GLY A 20 -60.97 6.68 8.30
C GLY A 20 -60.66 8.02 7.63
N GLY A 21 -59.92 8.91 8.29
CA GLY A 21 -59.50 10.17 7.67
C GLY A 21 -58.60 10.00 6.46
N LEU A 22 -57.68 9.02 6.47
CA LEU A 22 -56.84 8.74 5.30
C LEU A 22 -57.65 8.10 4.17
N GLU A 23 -58.61 7.22 4.52
CA GLU A 23 -59.54 6.62 3.55
C GLU A 23 -60.43 7.68 2.89
N ASP A 24 -60.93 8.66 3.66
CA ASP A 24 -61.71 9.81 3.16
C ASP A 24 -60.88 10.71 2.22
N ASP A 25 -59.57 10.81 2.47
CA ASP A 25 -58.61 11.49 1.59
C ASP A 25 -58.17 10.63 0.37
N GLY A 26 -58.76 9.45 0.19
CA GLY A 26 -58.58 8.59 -0.98
C GLY A 26 -57.40 7.61 -0.89
N VAL A 27 -56.82 7.40 0.29
CA VAL A 27 -55.78 6.38 0.51
C VAL A 27 -56.43 5.00 0.56
N ALA A 28 -55.79 4.00 -0.09
CA ALA A 28 -56.30 2.63 -0.08
C ALA A 28 -56.37 2.09 1.37
N PRO A 29 -57.40 1.28 1.72
CA PRO A 29 -57.62 0.83 3.10
C PRO A 29 -56.40 0.19 3.78
N ASP A 30 -55.69 -0.70 3.08
CA ASP A 30 -54.49 -1.37 3.61
C ASP A 30 -53.31 -0.39 3.79
N ASP A 31 -53.16 0.56 2.87
CA ASP A 31 -52.11 1.58 2.92
C ASP A 31 -52.36 2.59 4.04
N ALA A 32 -53.62 2.97 4.27
CA ALA A 32 -54.03 3.84 5.38
C ALA A 32 -53.70 3.20 6.73
N ARG A 33 -54.09 1.93 6.93
CA ARG A 33 -53.79 1.18 8.17
C ARG A 33 -52.29 1.03 8.38
N LEU A 34 -51.53 0.74 7.31
CA LEU A 34 -50.09 0.58 7.40
C LEU A 34 -49.39 1.91 7.73
N ALA A 35 -49.77 3.02 7.10
CA ALA A 35 -49.20 4.35 7.36
C ALA A 35 -49.43 4.79 8.81
N VAL A 36 -50.66 4.61 9.32
CA VAL A 36 -51.01 4.90 10.73
C VAL A 36 -50.20 4.01 11.67
N ALA A 37 -50.14 2.70 11.40
CA ALA A 37 -49.37 1.77 12.22
C ALA A 37 -47.86 2.08 12.25
N GLU A 38 -47.26 2.43 11.11
CA GLU A 38 -45.85 2.82 11.06
C GLU A 38 -45.57 4.10 11.87
N THR A 39 -46.46 5.10 11.80
CA THR A 39 -46.38 6.33 12.59
C THR A 39 -46.50 6.05 14.11
N LEU A 40 -47.46 5.23 14.51
CA LEU A 40 -47.67 4.84 15.91
C LEU A 40 -46.46 4.04 16.46
N VAL A 41 -45.96 3.07 15.71
CA VAL A 41 -44.76 2.29 16.06
C VAL A 41 -43.51 3.17 16.13
N ALA A 42 -43.38 4.18 15.26
CA ALA A 42 -42.30 5.15 15.32
C ALA A 42 -42.33 5.95 16.63
N SER A 43 -43.53 6.34 17.05
CA SER A 43 -43.80 7.23 18.19
C SER A 43 -43.79 6.53 19.55
N ARG A 44 -44.02 5.20 19.59
CA ARG A 44 -44.19 4.40 20.81
C ARG A 44 -43.10 4.61 21.88
N ARG A 45 -41.83 4.74 21.48
CA ARG A 45 -40.71 4.94 22.44
C ARG A 45 -40.65 6.34 23.05
N GLN A 46 -41.29 7.32 22.41
CA GLN A 46 -41.29 8.72 22.83
C GLN A 46 -42.70 9.16 23.30
N TRP A 47 -43.59 8.19 23.54
CA TRP A 47 -45.00 8.45 23.83
C TRP A 47 -45.19 9.37 25.03
N SER A 48 -44.53 9.07 26.15
CA SER A 48 -44.58 9.87 27.36
C SER A 48 -44.12 11.32 27.20
N ARG A 49 -43.23 11.59 26.23
CA ARG A 49 -42.81 12.94 25.86
C ARG A 49 -43.84 13.61 24.96
N ARG A 50 -44.36 12.87 23.97
CA ARG A 50 -45.36 13.38 23.03
C ARG A 50 -46.65 13.78 23.75
N VAL A 51 -47.20 12.96 24.63
CA VAL A 51 -48.46 13.26 25.38
C VAL A 51 -48.39 14.55 26.20
N ARG A 52 -47.20 15.01 26.58
CA ARG A 52 -47.01 16.31 27.26
C ARG A 52 -47.06 17.51 26.33
N ASP A 53 -46.91 17.28 25.03
CA ASP A 53 -47.09 18.25 23.98
C ASP A 53 -48.59 18.34 23.68
N GLU A 54 -49.21 19.51 23.83
CA GLU A 54 -50.67 19.70 23.72
C GLU A 54 -51.23 19.38 22.30
N GLN A 55 -50.37 18.99 21.36
CA GLN A 55 -50.64 18.79 19.95
C GLN A 55 -50.28 17.38 19.42
N VAL A 56 -50.35 16.34 20.26
CA VAL A 56 -50.10 14.94 19.83
C VAL A 56 -50.90 14.54 18.60
N ASP A 57 -52.19 14.85 18.58
CA ASP A 57 -53.08 14.47 17.47
C ASP A 57 -52.69 15.17 16.17
N VAL A 58 -52.36 16.47 16.23
CA VAL A 58 -51.93 17.26 15.07
C VAL A 58 -50.62 16.71 14.51
N SER A 59 -49.64 16.46 15.38
CA SER A 59 -48.33 15.97 14.96
C SER A 59 -48.37 14.54 14.40
N LEU A 60 -49.13 13.63 15.03
CA LEU A 60 -49.31 12.26 14.53
C LEU A 60 -50.10 12.23 13.22
N TRP A 61 -51.11 13.08 13.08
CA TRP A 61 -51.88 13.19 11.85
C TRP A 61 -51.03 13.66 10.69
N ALA A 62 -50.26 14.73 10.88
CA ALA A 62 -49.30 15.22 9.89
C ALA A 62 -48.31 14.13 9.45
N GLU A 63 -47.74 13.39 10.41
CA GLU A 63 -46.81 12.29 10.15
C GLU A 63 -47.47 11.08 9.44
N ALA A 64 -48.74 10.79 9.74
CA ALA A 64 -49.49 9.72 9.07
C ALA A 64 -49.81 10.09 7.62
N ARG A 65 -50.24 11.34 7.36
CA ARG A 65 -50.45 11.86 6.00
C ARG A 65 -49.18 11.80 5.16
N GLU A 66 -48.05 12.24 5.73
CA GLU A 66 -46.75 12.20 5.06
C GLU A 66 -46.38 10.77 4.64
N ARG A 67 -46.56 9.79 5.53
CA ARG A 67 -46.29 8.38 5.21
C ARG A 67 -47.25 7.78 4.19
N ALA A 68 -48.48 8.27 4.13
CA ALA A 68 -49.46 7.90 3.11
C ALA A 68 -49.21 8.61 1.75
N GLY A 69 -48.19 9.46 1.64
CA GLY A 69 -47.89 10.21 0.42
C GLY A 69 -48.81 11.41 0.16
N LEU A 70 -49.59 11.83 1.17
CA LEU A 70 -50.44 13.01 1.10
C LEU A 70 -49.67 14.29 1.47
N PRO A 71 -50.05 15.46 0.94
CA PRO A 71 -49.45 16.72 1.35
C PRO A 71 -49.70 16.97 2.85
N VAL A 72 -48.64 17.38 3.54
CA VAL A 72 -48.68 17.77 4.96
C VAL A 72 -49.39 19.10 5.10
N ARG A 73 -50.38 19.18 6.00
CA ARG A 73 -51.10 20.40 6.37
C ARG A 73 -50.79 20.72 7.84
N PRO A 74 -49.81 21.59 8.11
CA PRO A 74 -49.41 21.89 9.48
C PRO A 74 -50.58 22.49 10.28
N GLY A 75 -50.77 22.02 11.51
CA GLY A 75 -51.84 22.52 12.39
C GLY A 75 -53.24 21.95 12.11
N GLU A 76 -53.39 21.12 11.07
CA GLU A 76 -54.66 20.44 10.81
C GLU A 76 -54.95 19.43 11.93
N PRO A 77 -56.11 19.54 12.62
CA PRO A 77 -56.47 18.57 13.64
C PRO A 77 -56.73 17.20 13.00
N ALA A 78 -56.40 16.16 13.74
CA ALA A 78 -56.77 14.81 13.35
C ALA A 78 -58.31 14.69 13.23
N PRO A 79 -58.82 13.86 12.31
CA PRO A 79 -60.25 13.60 12.21
C PRO A 79 -60.84 13.07 13.52
N HIS A 80 -62.14 13.28 13.73
CA HIS A 80 -62.87 12.78 14.89
C HIS A 80 -64.26 12.31 14.49
N GLY A 81 -64.65 11.11 14.92
CA GLY A 81 -65.97 10.54 14.64
C GLY A 81 -66.17 10.16 13.17
N VAL A 82 -65.09 9.87 12.44
CA VAL A 82 -65.16 9.56 11.00
C VAL A 82 -65.79 8.19 10.78
N ARG A 83 -65.46 7.21 11.62
CA ARG A 83 -65.97 5.85 11.51
C ARG A 83 -66.46 5.32 12.86
N PRO A 84 -67.60 4.61 12.91
CA PRO A 84 -67.97 3.87 14.11
C PRO A 84 -66.90 2.81 14.42
N LEU A 85 -66.67 2.58 15.72
CA LEU A 85 -65.75 1.54 16.18
C LEU A 85 -66.17 0.18 15.62
N ASP A 86 -65.32 -0.43 14.79
CA ASP A 86 -65.49 -1.78 14.26
C ASP A 86 -64.60 -2.75 15.02
N PRO A 87 -65.16 -3.66 15.85
CA PRO A 87 -64.38 -4.62 16.64
C PRO A 87 -63.53 -5.58 15.82
N ARG A 88 -63.77 -5.70 14.49
CA ARG A 88 -63.00 -6.56 13.60
C ARG A 88 -61.78 -5.87 13.00
N ASP A 89 -61.67 -4.55 13.12
CA ASP A 89 -60.62 -3.71 12.52
C ASP A 89 -59.64 -3.23 13.59
N THR A 90 -58.96 -4.16 14.25
CA THR A 90 -58.06 -3.86 15.37
C THR A 90 -56.65 -3.45 14.90
N ALA A 91 -56.03 -2.52 15.64
CA ALA A 91 -54.71 -2.00 15.32
C ALA A 91 -53.57 -3.04 15.47
N ASP A 92 -53.75 -4.04 16.33
CA ASP A 92 -52.68 -4.96 16.77
C ASP A 92 -51.95 -5.66 15.62
N ALA A 93 -52.71 -6.21 14.65
CA ALA A 93 -52.13 -6.92 13.52
C ALA A 93 -51.27 -5.99 12.63
N TRP A 94 -51.71 -4.74 12.48
CA TRP A 94 -51.01 -3.73 11.68
C TRP A 94 -49.79 -3.18 12.39
N LEU A 95 -49.88 -2.95 13.71
CA LEU A 95 -48.73 -2.57 14.54
C LEU A 95 -47.63 -3.65 14.49
N ALA A 96 -48.01 -4.94 14.62
CA ALA A 96 -47.06 -6.06 14.48
C ALA A 96 -46.41 -6.10 13.09
N ARG A 97 -47.20 -5.88 12.03
CA ARG A 97 -46.69 -5.80 10.65
C ARG A 97 -45.71 -4.63 10.45
N ALA A 98 -46.02 -3.46 10.99
CA ALA A 98 -45.14 -2.29 10.94
C ALA A 98 -43.83 -2.50 11.72
N GLU A 99 -43.87 -3.18 12.88
CA GLU A 99 -42.68 -3.56 13.63
C GLU A 99 -41.76 -4.51 12.83
N ALA A 100 -42.34 -5.49 12.14
CA ALA A 100 -41.58 -6.42 11.28
C ALA A 100 -40.92 -5.72 10.07
N LEU A 101 -41.60 -4.76 9.44
CA LEU A 101 -41.02 -3.96 8.37
C LEU A 101 -39.85 -3.09 8.87
N ARG A 102 -39.96 -2.55 10.09
CA ARG A 102 -38.88 -1.74 10.68
C ARG A 102 -37.62 -2.56 10.98
N THR A 103 -37.76 -3.78 11.48
CA THR A 103 -36.61 -4.65 11.77
C THR A 103 -35.91 -5.08 10.49
N THR A 104 -36.65 -5.48 9.47
CA THR A 104 -36.08 -5.88 8.17
C THR A 104 -35.33 -4.73 7.47
N ARG A 105 -35.87 -3.50 7.50
CA ARG A 105 -35.17 -2.31 6.98
C ARG A 105 -33.86 -2.04 7.72
N ARG A 106 -33.82 -2.19 9.06
CA ARG A 106 -32.61 -2.02 9.88
C ARG A 106 -31.51 -3.02 9.53
N TRP A 107 -31.87 -4.30 9.35
CA TRP A 107 -30.89 -5.34 9.00
C TRP A 107 -30.23 -5.11 7.64
N ARG A 108 -30.99 -4.62 6.64
CA ARG A 108 -30.42 -4.27 5.33
C ARG A 108 -29.43 -3.10 5.42
N GLY A 109 -29.72 -2.09 6.24
CA GLY A 109 -28.81 -0.97 6.48
C GLY A 109 -27.50 -1.40 7.15
N ALA A 110 -27.59 -2.23 8.20
CA ALA A 110 -26.41 -2.73 8.92
C ALA A 110 -25.48 -3.56 8.02
N ARG A 111 -26.04 -4.43 7.17
CA ARG A 111 -25.24 -5.24 6.23
C ARG A 111 -24.48 -4.38 5.22
N ARG A 112 -25.09 -3.31 4.69
CA ARG A 112 -24.41 -2.39 3.77
C ARG A 112 -23.29 -1.62 4.45
N GLY A 113 -23.51 -1.17 5.69
CA GLY A 113 -22.46 -0.50 6.48
C GLY A 113 -21.25 -1.40 6.73
N LEU A 114 -21.49 -2.67 7.10
CA LEU A 114 -20.42 -3.65 7.30
C LEU A 114 -19.64 -3.90 6.01
N ALA A 115 -20.32 -4.08 4.88
CA ALA A 115 -19.65 -4.28 3.59
C ALA A 115 -18.76 -3.08 3.20
N GLY A 116 -19.22 -1.85 3.46
CA GLY A 116 -18.42 -0.65 3.24
C GLY A 116 -17.15 -0.60 4.10
N LEU A 117 -17.24 -0.98 5.38
CA LEU A 117 -16.08 -1.05 6.27
C LEU A 117 -15.06 -2.09 5.82
N VAL A 118 -15.53 -3.28 5.39
CA VAL A 118 -14.64 -4.32 4.87
C VAL A 118 -13.92 -3.85 3.60
N ALA A 119 -14.64 -3.22 2.66
CA ALA A 119 -14.03 -2.69 1.45
C ALA A 119 -12.97 -1.63 1.75
N ALA A 120 -13.24 -0.70 2.68
CA ALA A 120 -12.28 0.31 3.10
C ALA A 120 -11.03 -0.32 3.75
N GLY A 121 -11.21 -1.36 4.58
CA GLY A 121 -10.11 -2.09 5.19
C GLY A 121 -9.21 -2.78 4.16
N VAL A 122 -9.80 -3.41 3.14
CA VAL A 122 -9.04 -4.04 2.04
C VAL A 122 -8.26 -3.01 1.24
N LEU A 123 -8.87 -1.86 0.92
CA LEU A 123 -8.19 -0.78 0.20
C LEU A 123 -7.02 -0.19 1.01
N ALA A 124 -7.23 0.04 2.31
CA ALA A 124 -6.18 0.55 3.19
C ALA A 124 -5.01 -0.44 3.31
N ALA A 125 -5.30 -1.74 3.47
CA ALA A 125 -4.28 -2.79 3.52
C ALA A 125 -3.51 -2.90 2.20
N GLY A 126 -4.22 -2.86 1.06
CA GLY A 126 -3.60 -2.90 -0.27
C GLY A 126 -2.70 -1.69 -0.53
N TRP A 127 -3.13 -0.50 -0.10
CA TRP A 127 -2.33 0.72 -0.24
C TRP A 127 -1.10 0.72 0.66
N ALA A 128 -1.23 0.30 1.92
CA ALA A 128 -0.11 0.18 2.85
C ALA A 128 0.94 -0.81 2.35
N TRP A 129 0.52 -1.95 1.78
CA TRP A 129 1.44 -2.91 1.19
C TRP A 129 2.20 -2.34 -0.02
N TRP A 130 1.53 -1.59 -0.89
CA TRP A 130 2.17 -0.95 -2.04
C TRP A 130 3.18 0.12 -1.61
N ALA A 131 2.82 0.96 -0.63
CA ALA A 131 3.68 2.04 -0.13
C ALA A 131 4.89 1.54 0.69
N ALA A 132 4.84 0.31 1.21
CA ALA A 132 5.94 -0.30 1.94
C ALA A 132 6.97 -1.00 1.04
N ARG A 133 6.80 -0.95 -0.29
CA ARG A 133 7.78 -1.54 -1.21
C ARG A 133 9.08 -0.73 -1.18
N PRO A 134 10.26 -1.38 -1.10
CA PRO A 134 11.55 -0.71 -1.23
C PRO A 134 11.60 0.08 -2.54
N GLU A 135 12.22 1.26 -2.51
CA GLU A 135 12.56 1.96 -3.76
C GLU A 135 13.55 1.07 -4.54
N PRO A 136 13.34 0.87 -5.86
CA PRO A 136 14.30 0.17 -6.67
C PRO A 136 15.64 0.91 -6.62
N PRO A 137 16.78 0.18 -6.75
CA PRO A 137 18.08 0.81 -6.78
C PRO A 137 18.12 1.85 -7.92
N ALA A 138 18.73 3.01 -7.64
CA ALA A 138 18.84 4.03 -8.67
C ALA A 138 19.86 3.57 -9.72
N VAL A 139 19.45 3.64 -10.99
CA VAL A 139 20.30 3.30 -12.14
C VAL A 139 20.54 4.57 -12.93
N ARG A 140 21.80 4.86 -13.22
CA ARG A 140 22.22 5.97 -14.08
C ARG A 140 22.97 5.44 -15.29
N GLU A 141 22.59 5.89 -16.49
CA GLU A 141 23.33 5.59 -17.72
C GLU A 141 24.65 6.35 -17.71
N GLU A 142 25.76 5.61 -17.62
CA GLU A 142 27.12 6.13 -17.68
C GLU A 142 28.03 5.04 -18.24
N ALA A 143 28.67 5.33 -19.36
CA ALA A 143 29.60 4.40 -19.99
C ALA A 143 30.82 4.21 -19.10
N ASN A 144 31.15 2.95 -18.80
CA ASN A 144 32.30 2.61 -17.99
C ASN A 144 33.58 2.66 -18.83
N GLU A 145 34.53 3.47 -18.38
CA GLU A 145 35.83 3.59 -19.01
C GLU A 145 36.69 2.32 -18.84
N LEU A 146 36.34 1.45 -17.88
CA LEU A 146 37.04 0.20 -17.62
C LEU A 146 36.37 -0.96 -18.37
N PRO A 147 37.14 -1.90 -18.93
CA PRO A 147 36.61 -3.06 -19.64
C PRO A 147 36.02 -4.15 -18.73
N VAL A 148 35.95 -3.89 -17.42
CA VAL A 148 35.46 -4.83 -16.41
C VAL A 148 34.51 -4.12 -15.44
N PRO A 149 33.53 -4.84 -14.87
CA PRO A 149 32.75 -4.33 -13.77
C PRO A 149 33.61 -3.99 -12.56
N TRP A 150 33.27 -2.91 -11.88
CA TRP A 150 33.98 -2.50 -10.67
C TRP A 150 33.03 -1.83 -9.68
N TYR A 151 33.42 -1.88 -8.41
CA TYR A 151 32.60 -1.37 -7.32
C TYR A 151 33.38 -0.38 -6.47
N ALA A 152 32.76 0.79 -6.20
CA ALA A 152 33.28 1.77 -5.26
C ALA A 152 32.12 2.55 -4.62
N GLN A 153 32.26 2.93 -3.34
CA GLN A 153 31.32 3.79 -2.62
C GLN A 153 29.84 3.39 -2.57
N GLY A 154 29.49 2.15 -2.92
CA GLY A 154 28.08 1.76 -3.03
C GLY A 154 27.54 1.80 -4.45
N GLU A 155 28.38 2.17 -5.42
CA GLU A 155 28.07 2.15 -6.85
C GLU A 155 28.75 0.94 -7.51
N LEU A 156 27.95 0.15 -8.24
CA LEU A 156 28.43 -0.89 -9.13
C LEU A 156 28.42 -0.36 -10.56
N HIS A 157 29.60 -0.24 -11.16
CA HIS A 157 29.77 0.22 -12.53
C HIS A 157 29.80 -0.99 -13.47
N LEU A 158 28.81 -1.08 -14.35
CA LEU A 158 28.71 -2.07 -15.44
C LEU A 158 29.17 -1.44 -16.75
N ALA A 159 28.99 -2.08 -17.90
CA ALA A 159 29.48 -1.55 -19.18
C ALA A 159 28.88 -0.18 -19.53
N ASP A 160 27.56 -0.03 -19.39
CA ASP A 160 26.81 1.16 -19.84
C ASP A 160 26.00 1.85 -18.72
N VAL A 161 25.98 1.26 -17.53
CA VAL A 161 25.18 1.74 -16.39
C VAL A 161 25.95 1.69 -15.09
N VAL A 162 25.54 2.54 -14.16
CA VAL A 162 25.97 2.53 -12.77
C VAL A 162 24.75 2.33 -11.88
N VAL A 163 24.86 1.38 -10.97
CA VAL A 163 23.77 0.95 -10.08
C VAL A 163 24.12 1.30 -8.63
N ASP A 164 23.25 2.07 -7.97
CA ASP A 164 23.34 2.33 -6.54
C ASP A 164 22.99 1.06 -5.75
N LEU A 165 24.01 0.25 -5.49
CA LEU A 165 23.92 -1.02 -4.78
C LEU A 165 24.84 -1.02 -3.56
N PRO A 166 24.43 -0.38 -2.45
CA PRO A 166 25.27 -0.27 -1.27
C PRO A 166 25.47 -1.62 -0.59
N GLY A 167 26.68 -1.82 -0.08
CA GLY A 167 26.96 -2.95 0.80
C GLY A 167 27.23 -4.26 0.06
N ILE A 168 27.70 -4.22 -1.18
CA ILE A 168 28.31 -5.39 -1.82
C ILE A 168 29.52 -5.85 -0.99
N ASP A 169 29.49 -7.11 -0.56
CA ASP A 169 30.62 -7.77 0.09
C ASP A 169 31.55 -8.41 -0.96
N VAL A 170 30.96 -9.19 -1.87
CA VAL A 170 31.63 -9.83 -3.00
C VAL A 170 30.74 -9.77 -4.24
N PHE A 171 31.32 -9.67 -5.43
CA PHE A 171 30.60 -9.79 -6.70
C PHE A 171 31.42 -10.59 -7.71
N VAL A 172 30.83 -11.01 -8.82
CA VAL A 172 31.51 -11.65 -9.96
C VAL A 172 30.76 -11.36 -11.24
N ALA A 173 31.48 -11.11 -12.33
CA ALA A 173 30.88 -11.07 -13.66
C ALA A 173 30.50 -12.51 -14.11
N ASP A 174 29.25 -12.70 -14.53
CA ASP A 174 28.74 -13.95 -15.10
C ASP A 174 28.00 -13.62 -16.41
N GLY A 175 28.67 -13.84 -17.54
CA GLY A 175 28.13 -13.44 -18.84
C GLY A 175 27.90 -11.92 -18.95
N ASP A 176 26.64 -11.54 -19.17
CA ASP A 176 26.17 -10.15 -19.32
C ASP A 176 25.65 -9.54 -18.01
N HIS A 177 25.74 -10.26 -16.90
CA HIS A 177 25.27 -9.82 -15.60
C HIS A 177 26.37 -9.91 -14.53
N VAL A 178 26.13 -9.25 -13.41
CA VAL A 178 26.99 -9.34 -12.22
C VAL A 178 26.18 -9.99 -11.11
N VAL A 179 26.71 -11.05 -10.52
CA VAL A 179 26.14 -11.63 -9.30
C VAL A 179 26.89 -11.08 -8.10
N ALA A 180 26.17 -10.53 -7.12
CA ALA A 180 26.73 -9.91 -5.93
C ALA A 180 26.11 -10.49 -4.66
N ARG A 181 26.95 -10.76 -3.65
CA ARG A 181 26.52 -11.03 -2.28
C ARG A 181 26.63 -9.73 -1.49
N LEU A 182 25.50 -9.31 -0.94
CA LEU A 182 25.43 -8.15 -0.05
C LEU A 182 25.91 -8.53 1.35
N ARG A 183 26.30 -7.54 2.16
CA ARG A 183 26.67 -7.73 3.57
C ARG A 183 25.54 -8.31 4.43
N SER A 184 24.29 -8.21 3.98
CA SER A 184 23.13 -8.89 4.59
C SER A 184 23.19 -10.42 4.41
N GLY A 185 24.00 -10.92 3.48
CA GLY A 185 24.04 -12.32 3.03
C GLY A 185 23.15 -12.60 1.81
N GLU A 186 22.30 -11.66 1.43
CA GLU A 186 21.45 -11.74 0.22
C GLU A 186 22.31 -11.79 -1.04
N VAL A 187 21.90 -12.62 -2.00
CA VAL A 187 22.56 -12.72 -3.30
C VAL A 187 21.63 -12.13 -4.35
N VAL A 188 22.17 -11.16 -5.08
CA VAL A 188 21.44 -10.44 -6.13
C VAL A 188 22.15 -10.60 -7.45
N ARG A 189 21.39 -10.63 -8.53
CA ARG A 189 21.87 -10.57 -9.91
C ARG A 189 21.53 -9.20 -10.49
N VAL A 190 22.53 -8.51 -10.98
CA VAL A 190 22.44 -7.21 -11.64
C VAL A 190 22.62 -7.41 -13.14
N ALA A 191 21.57 -7.18 -13.92
CA ALA A 191 21.61 -7.28 -15.38
C ALA A 191 22.37 -6.10 -16.03
N ALA A 192 22.70 -6.21 -17.31
CA ALA A 192 23.45 -5.19 -18.05
C ALA A 192 22.77 -3.80 -18.09
N ASP A 193 21.45 -3.75 -17.97
CA ASP A 193 20.63 -2.53 -17.90
C ASP A 193 20.46 -1.99 -16.47
N GLY A 194 21.01 -2.69 -15.48
CA GLY A 194 20.97 -2.32 -14.07
C GLY A 194 19.78 -2.88 -13.29
N ASP A 195 18.93 -3.71 -13.91
CA ASP A 195 17.87 -4.41 -13.19
C ASP A 195 18.45 -5.38 -12.15
N VAL A 196 17.91 -5.33 -10.93
CA VAL A 196 18.40 -6.12 -9.78
C VAL A 196 17.33 -7.12 -9.35
N ASP A 197 17.66 -8.41 -9.47
CA ASP A 197 16.83 -9.53 -9.03
C ASP A 197 17.48 -10.28 -7.86
N GLU A 198 16.68 -10.75 -6.89
CA GLU A 198 17.14 -11.72 -5.89
C GLU A 198 17.33 -13.10 -6.54
N VAL A 199 18.41 -13.81 -6.17
CA VAL A 199 18.71 -15.15 -6.67
C VAL A 199 19.02 -16.12 -5.52
N ASP A 200 18.40 -17.31 -5.56
CA ASP A 200 18.59 -18.33 -4.52
C ASP A 200 19.92 -19.08 -4.65
N ASP A 201 20.37 -19.33 -5.89
CA ASP A 201 21.57 -20.11 -6.19
C ASP A 201 22.69 -19.19 -6.71
N ALA A 202 23.72 -18.98 -5.88
CA ALA A 202 24.91 -18.24 -6.27
C ALA A 202 25.82 -19.08 -7.19
N PRO A 203 26.46 -18.48 -8.21
CA PRO A 203 27.47 -19.17 -9.00
C PRO A 203 28.68 -19.50 -8.12
N ALA A 204 29.28 -20.68 -8.33
CA ALA A 204 30.42 -21.14 -7.55
C ALA A 204 31.61 -20.16 -7.57
N SER A 205 31.76 -19.43 -8.67
CA SER A 205 32.78 -18.39 -8.87
C SER A 205 32.70 -17.24 -7.86
N LEU A 206 31.54 -17.02 -7.23
CA LEU A 206 31.37 -15.99 -6.20
C LEU A 206 32.19 -16.30 -4.94
N ASP A 207 32.39 -17.59 -4.64
CA ASP A 207 33.18 -18.07 -3.50
C ASP A 207 34.62 -18.45 -3.90
N GLU A 208 34.94 -18.49 -5.20
CA GLU A 208 36.28 -18.79 -5.68
C GLU A 208 37.21 -17.56 -5.60
N LEU A 209 38.42 -17.78 -5.05
CA LEU A 209 39.50 -16.81 -5.11
C LEU A 209 40.25 -16.97 -6.44
N SER A 210 40.14 -15.99 -7.33
CA SER A 210 40.97 -15.93 -8.53
C SER A 210 42.43 -15.65 -8.15
N LEU A 211 43.28 -16.66 -8.28
CA LEU A 211 44.73 -16.49 -8.14
C LEU A 211 45.29 -16.06 -9.49
N ALA A 212 45.84 -14.84 -9.54
CA ALA A 212 46.55 -14.37 -10.73
C ALA A 212 47.73 -15.32 -11.05
N PRO A 213 48.02 -15.61 -12.33
CA PRO A 213 49.23 -16.33 -12.69
C PRO A 213 50.47 -15.56 -12.23
N PRO A 214 51.59 -16.24 -11.91
CA PRO A 214 52.85 -15.59 -11.58
C PRO A 214 53.31 -14.76 -12.79
N MET A 215 53.30 -13.44 -12.66
CA MET A 215 53.46 -12.53 -13.80
C MET A 215 54.92 -12.20 -14.08
N ALA A 216 55.54 -12.95 -15.00
CA ALA A 216 56.82 -12.61 -15.59
C ALA A 216 56.63 -11.56 -16.71
N GLY A 217 56.48 -10.28 -16.36
CA GLY A 217 56.36 -9.20 -17.35
C GLY A 217 55.77 -7.89 -16.82
N LEU A 218 54.98 -7.96 -15.74
CA LEU A 218 54.41 -6.75 -15.14
C LEU A 218 55.50 -5.88 -14.48
N ALA A 219 56.58 -6.47 -13.96
CA ALA A 219 57.66 -5.72 -13.31
C ALA A 219 58.27 -4.63 -14.21
N ASP A 220 58.39 -4.88 -15.51
CA ASP A 220 58.91 -3.90 -16.49
C ASP A 220 57.86 -2.85 -16.88
N THR A 221 56.57 -3.18 -16.78
CA THR A 221 55.44 -2.31 -17.17
C THR A 221 54.96 -1.43 -16.01
N LEU A 222 55.07 -1.94 -14.78
CA LEU A 222 54.60 -1.30 -13.56
C LEU A 222 55.32 0.02 -13.24
N GLY A 223 56.54 0.24 -13.73
CA GLY A 223 57.26 1.50 -13.51
C GLY A 223 57.19 1.97 -12.05
N PRO A 224 56.58 3.12 -11.72
CA PRO A 224 56.45 3.65 -10.34
C PRO A 224 55.34 3.02 -9.48
N TYR A 225 54.62 2.00 -9.95
CA TYR A 225 53.48 1.38 -9.28
C TYR A 225 53.87 0.03 -8.65
N ASP A 226 54.13 -0.01 -7.35
CA ASP A 226 54.81 -1.18 -6.74
C ASP A 226 53.87 -2.26 -6.16
N VAL A 227 52.55 -2.04 -6.05
CA VAL A 227 51.65 -2.98 -5.37
C VAL A 227 50.47 -3.41 -6.24
N LEU A 228 50.46 -4.68 -6.64
CA LEU A 228 49.29 -5.36 -7.17
C LEU A 228 48.28 -5.59 -6.03
N VAL A 229 47.11 -4.96 -6.13
CA VAL A 229 46.02 -5.09 -5.16
C VAL A 229 45.14 -6.28 -5.50
N GLN A 230 44.77 -6.40 -6.77
CA GLN A 230 43.82 -7.40 -7.25
C GLN A 230 44.06 -7.67 -8.74
N SER A 231 43.73 -8.88 -9.19
CA SER A 231 43.70 -9.22 -10.61
C SER A 231 42.43 -9.98 -10.93
N VAL A 232 41.85 -9.70 -12.10
CA VAL A 232 40.63 -10.36 -12.58
C VAL A 232 40.83 -10.78 -14.04
N PRO A 233 40.38 -11.98 -14.43
CA PRO A 233 40.48 -12.41 -15.82
C PRO A 233 39.52 -11.58 -16.70
N LEU A 234 39.90 -11.38 -17.96
CA LEU A 234 39.03 -10.74 -18.96
C LEU A 234 38.27 -11.79 -19.76
N ALA A 235 37.06 -11.45 -20.21
CA ALA A 235 36.22 -12.33 -21.03
C ALA A 235 36.90 -12.76 -22.34
N ASP A 236 37.63 -11.84 -22.97
CA ASP A 236 38.37 -12.08 -24.23
C ASP A 236 39.76 -12.71 -24.02
N GLY A 237 40.08 -13.10 -22.77
CA GLY A 237 41.40 -13.53 -22.36
C GLY A 237 42.30 -12.37 -21.90
N GLY A 238 43.29 -12.71 -21.07
CA GLY A 238 44.13 -11.73 -20.40
C GLY A 238 43.61 -11.38 -18.99
N TRP A 239 44.14 -10.30 -18.43
CA TRP A 239 43.93 -9.91 -17.03
C TRP A 239 43.82 -8.40 -16.88
N ALA A 240 42.93 -7.95 -16.01
CA ALA A 240 42.90 -6.59 -15.51
C ALA A 240 43.46 -6.55 -14.08
N HIS A 241 44.43 -5.66 -13.86
CA HIS A 241 45.17 -5.54 -12.62
C HIS A 241 44.87 -4.20 -11.95
N LEU A 242 44.37 -4.24 -10.72
CA LEU A 242 44.29 -3.07 -9.86
C LEU A 242 45.63 -2.88 -9.17
N ILE A 243 46.25 -1.73 -9.37
CA ILE A 243 47.55 -1.37 -8.79
C ILE A 243 47.40 -0.12 -7.91
N ASP A 244 48.19 -0.05 -6.84
CA ASP A 244 48.17 1.05 -5.87
C ASP A 244 49.56 1.69 -5.77
N SER A 245 49.65 2.98 -6.08
CA SER A 245 50.92 3.74 -6.04
C SER A 245 51.29 4.29 -4.66
N SER A 246 50.46 4.13 -3.64
CA SER A 246 50.60 4.82 -2.35
C SER A 246 51.66 4.25 -1.40
N ARG A 247 52.26 3.08 -1.70
CA ARG A 247 53.08 2.30 -0.76
C ARG A 247 54.59 2.31 -1.00
N ARG A 248 55.16 3.31 -1.66
CA ARG A 248 56.63 3.37 -1.80
C ARG A 248 57.30 3.76 -0.48
N ASP A 249 58.15 2.87 0.03
CA ASP A 249 59.11 3.19 1.09
C ASP A 249 60.05 4.32 0.62
N GLY A 250 59.96 5.49 1.23
CA GLY A 250 60.94 6.57 1.07
C GLY A 250 60.43 7.92 0.54
N ALA A 251 59.14 8.09 0.23
CA ALA A 251 58.57 9.40 -0.06
C ALA A 251 58.34 10.20 1.24
N LEU A 252 59.43 10.63 1.88
CA LEU A 252 59.43 11.66 2.91
C LEU A 252 59.24 13.01 2.21
N ASP A 253 58.00 13.40 1.87
CA ASP A 253 57.62 14.81 1.75
C ASP A 253 56.09 15.00 1.60
N ALA A 254 55.51 15.61 2.64
CA ALA A 254 54.35 16.51 2.66
C ALA A 254 52.99 16.17 2.00
N VAL A 255 52.76 15.02 1.36
CA VAL A 255 51.43 14.66 0.82
C VAL A 255 50.85 13.41 1.50
N ARG A 256 50.84 13.44 2.83
CA ARG A 256 50.05 12.52 3.66
C ARG A 256 48.60 13.04 3.80
N GLN A 257 48.01 13.45 2.68
CA GLN A 257 46.67 14.04 2.59
C GLN A 257 45.96 13.58 1.31
N SER A 258 45.62 12.30 1.29
CA SER A 258 44.26 11.82 0.99
C SER A 258 44.32 10.29 1.03
N GLU A 259 43.42 9.66 1.76
CA GLU A 259 43.26 8.20 1.76
C GLU A 259 42.75 7.68 0.38
N SER A 260 42.60 8.55 -0.62
CA SER A 260 42.24 8.26 -2.02
C SER A 260 43.47 8.03 -2.93
N GLY A 261 44.51 7.39 -2.41
CA GLY A 261 45.78 7.15 -3.11
C GLY A 261 45.63 6.41 -4.45
N ARG A 262 45.65 7.19 -5.54
CA ARG A 262 45.82 6.85 -6.98
C ARG A 262 45.92 5.35 -7.28
N ARG A 263 44.75 4.70 -7.36
CA ARG A 263 44.65 3.36 -7.94
C ARG A 263 44.60 3.48 -9.46
N ALA A 264 45.31 2.61 -10.15
CA ALA A 264 45.23 2.50 -11.60
C ALA A 264 44.85 1.08 -11.99
N LEU A 265 44.17 0.96 -13.13
CA LEU A 265 43.91 -0.30 -13.81
C LEU A 265 44.96 -0.49 -14.90
N VAL A 266 45.60 -1.65 -14.92
CA VAL A 266 46.45 -2.08 -16.04
C VAL A 266 45.79 -3.29 -16.69
N VAL A 267 45.52 -3.18 -17.98
CA VAL A 267 44.88 -4.25 -18.76
C VAL A 267 45.95 -4.96 -19.56
N CYS A 268 46.17 -6.24 -19.29
CA CYS A 268 47.11 -7.10 -19.98
C CYS A 268 46.37 -8.09 -20.85
N ARG A 269 46.41 -7.89 -22.19
CA ARG A 269 45.72 -8.77 -23.15
C ARG A 269 46.45 -10.10 -23.34
N THR A 270 47.76 -10.11 -23.05
CA THR A 270 48.60 -11.31 -23.03
C THR A 270 49.52 -11.25 -21.79
N GLU A 271 50.24 -12.33 -21.49
CA GLU A 271 51.20 -12.37 -20.37
C GLU A 271 52.29 -11.29 -20.44
N THR A 272 52.55 -10.74 -21.64
CA THR A 272 53.66 -9.81 -21.89
C THR A 272 53.23 -8.48 -22.51
N THR A 273 51.96 -8.30 -22.85
CA THR A 273 51.46 -7.09 -23.52
C THR A 273 50.34 -6.46 -22.72
N CYS A 274 50.61 -5.27 -22.18
CA CYS A 274 49.66 -4.50 -21.39
C CYS A 274 49.44 -3.11 -21.99
N ASP A 275 48.22 -2.62 -21.86
CA ASP A 275 47.80 -1.27 -22.20
C ASP A 275 48.35 -0.27 -21.16
N ALA A 276 48.33 1.02 -21.50
CA ALA A 276 48.77 2.07 -20.57
C ALA A 276 47.89 2.09 -19.30
N PRO A 277 48.46 2.33 -18.10
CA PRO A 277 47.69 2.38 -16.87
C PRO A 277 46.60 3.47 -16.93
N LEU A 278 45.35 3.10 -16.62
CA LEU A 278 44.22 4.02 -16.55
C LEU A 278 43.94 4.36 -15.08
N THR A 279 43.95 5.65 -14.73
CA THR A 279 43.75 6.07 -13.33
C THR A 279 42.27 6.00 -12.99
N VAL A 280 41.92 5.30 -11.91
CA VAL A 280 40.55 5.21 -11.42
C VAL A 280 40.28 6.38 -10.48
N LEU A 281 39.46 7.33 -10.93
CA LEU A 281 39.06 8.50 -10.14
C LEU A 281 37.84 8.16 -9.27
N ALA A 282 38.06 7.34 -8.25
CA ALA A 282 37.04 6.99 -7.28
C ALA A 282 37.50 7.35 -5.86
N GLU A 283 36.57 7.87 -5.07
CA GLU A 283 36.79 8.04 -3.64
C GLU A 283 36.61 6.67 -2.92
N GLY A 284 37.41 6.39 -1.88
CA GLY A 284 37.30 5.13 -1.11
C GLY A 284 37.94 3.88 -1.75
N THR A 285 37.44 2.69 -1.39
CA THR A 285 38.03 1.40 -1.80
C THR A 285 37.39 0.87 -3.08
N VAL A 286 38.16 0.87 -4.17
CA VAL A 286 37.85 0.20 -5.44
C VAL A 286 38.06 -1.32 -5.34
N ARG A 287 37.12 -2.10 -5.86
CA ARG A 287 37.22 -3.57 -6.02
C ARG A 287 36.91 -3.95 -7.46
N LEU A 288 37.69 -4.87 -8.03
CA LEU A 288 37.41 -5.50 -9.34
C LEU A 288 36.89 -6.91 -9.09
N ARG A 289 36.05 -7.50 -9.95
CA ARG A 289 35.85 -8.95 -9.94
C ARG A 289 35.27 -9.47 -11.25
#